data_AF-A0A1B2JIL4-F1
#
_entry.id   AF-A0A1B2JIL4-F1
#
_cell.length_a   1.000
_cell.length_b   1.000
_cell.length_c   1.000
_cell.angle_alpha   90.00
_cell.angle_beta   90.00
_cell.angle_gamma   90.00
#
_symmetry.space_group_name_H-M   'P 1'
#
loop_
_entity.id
_entity.type
_entity.pdbx_description
1 polymer ?
#
loop_
_entity_poly.entity_id
_entity_poly.type
_entity_poly.pdbx_seq_one_letter_code
_entity_poly.pdbx_strand_id
1 'polypeptide(L)'
;MDRKNSIEFSLLSRCYNPSEEDKVIEILEQRYAADGNYKNYLVLKPTDNAAVVERKTLQEMASNFLHDSRSARIRNGIKQNKYSASKTRNEFKLFIKETQKAQETLLRKISKLPKGTDPSQFPEFNKVLKFEEFLGLNTLWEEYARDVLYPAGDTGEDPLNLMTKITSMDLIGSFLTVVKSNNFNMVGLCGIVAWESQHNFLIVVPTLDGWKGEVSGLGDAQPSKESFSWRETIGGLRIINKKNTLFQLKVPTKDSSQYIPFTIIGNRFQIKSHERASRKFKAHNVRDL
;
A
#
# COMPACT_ATOMS: atom_id res chain seq x y z
N MET A 1 -18.19 51.77 -35.40
CA MET A 1 -19.43 51.36 -34.70
C MET A 1 -20.07 50.26 -35.53
N ASP A 2 -19.76 49.00 -35.20
CA ASP A 2 -20.34 47.85 -35.90
C ASP A 2 -21.86 47.86 -35.77
N ARG A 3 -22.56 47.92 -36.91
CA ARG A 3 -24.03 48.07 -36.98
C ARG A 3 -24.82 46.83 -36.54
N LYS A 4 -24.16 45.78 -36.04
CA LYS A 4 -24.78 44.46 -35.85
C LYS A 4 -25.72 44.37 -34.64
N ASN A 5 -25.48 45.13 -33.56
CA ASN A 5 -26.25 45.06 -32.31
C ASN A 5 -26.77 46.43 -31.82
N SER A 6 -27.13 47.33 -32.74
CA SER A 6 -27.52 48.72 -32.39
C SER A 6 -28.77 48.82 -31.50
N ILE A 7 -29.74 47.93 -31.69
CA ILE A 7 -30.97 47.89 -30.90
C ILE A 7 -30.67 47.45 -29.47
N GLU A 8 -29.87 46.38 -29.31
CA GLU A 8 -29.53 45.84 -27.99
C GLU A 8 -28.62 46.81 -27.23
N PHE A 9 -27.67 47.46 -27.91
CA PHE A 9 -26.88 48.54 -27.32
C PHE A 9 -27.78 49.67 -26.80
N SER A 10 -28.77 50.12 -27.59
CA SER A 10 -29.71 51.16 -27.16
C SER A 10 -30.64 50.74 -26.02
N LEU A 11 -30.94 49.45 -25.89
CA LEU A 11 -31.75 48.93 -24.79
C LEU A 11 -30.90 48.83 -23.51
N LEU A 12 -29.69 48.28 -23.61
CA LEU A 12 -28.76 48.18 -22.50
C LEU A 12 -28.31 49.56 -22.00
N SER A 13 -28.04 50.51 -22.88
CA SER A 13 -27.66 51.88 -22.49
C SER A 13 -28.73 52.65 -21.73
N ARG A 14 -30.01 52.23 -21.81
CA ARG A 14 -31.11 52.76 -20.99
C ARG A 14 -31.21 52.10 -19.61
N CYS A 15 -30.72 50.86 -19.48
CA CYS A 15 -30.72 50.12 -18.23
C CYS A 15 -29.46 50.37 -17.39
N TYR A 16 -28.36 50.77 -18.02
CA TYR A 16 -27.10 51.15 -17.38
C TYR A 16 -26.96 52.67 -17.29
N ASN A 17 -26.12 53.15 -16.37
CA ASN A 17 -25.86 54.58 -16.24
C ASN A 17 -25.03 55.10 -17.44
N PRO A 18 -25.21 56.37 -17.87
CA PRO A 18 -24.47 56.93 -19.01
C PRO A 18 -22.94 56.91 -18.86
N SER A 19 -22.43 56.85 -17.62
CA SER A 19 -20.99 56.75 -17.34
C SER A 19 -20.41 55.35 -17.56
N GLU A 20 -21.24 54.36 -17.92
CA GLU A 20 -20.86 52.94 -18.02
C GLU A 20 -21.05 52.36 -19.43
N GLU A 21 -21.04 53.20 -20.47
CA GLU A 21 -21.20 52.76 -21.87
C GLU A 21 -20.15 51.71 -22.29
N ASP A 22 -18.92 51.81 -21.79
CA ASP A 22 -17.85 50.84 -22.05
C ASP A 22 -18.19 49.43 -21.56
N LYS A 23 -18.91 49.32 -20.42
CA LYS A 23 -19.37 48.02 -19.90
C LYS A 23 -20.43 47.39 -20.78
N VAL A 24 -21.28 48.20 -21.41
CA VAL A 24 -22.31 47.72 -22.35
C VAL A 24 -21.65 47.13 -23.60
N ILE A 25 -20.57 47.76 -24.09
CA ILE A 25 -19.79 47.25 -25.21
C ILE A 25 -19.14 45.92 -24.84
N GLU A 26 -18.50 45.84 -23.66
CA GLU A 26 -17.87 44.61 -23.17
C GLU A 26 -18.87 43.44 -23.03
N ILE A 27 -20.08 43.71 -22.51
CA ILE A 27 -21.14 42.69 -22.40
C ILE A 27 -21.57 42.18 -23.78
N LEU A 28 -21.71 43.07 -24.77
CA LEU A 28 -22.10 42.69 -26.12
C LEU A 28 -20.99 41.88 -26.80
N GLU A 29 -19.73 42.26 -26.61
CA GLU A 29 -18.59 41.49 -27.11
C GLU A 29 -18.54 40.10 -26.48
N GLN A 30 -18.71 39.99 -25.15
CA GLN A 30 -18.72 38.70 -24.45
C GLN A 30 -19.96 37.84 -24.74
N ARG A 31 -21.11 38.42 -25.10
CA ARG A 31 -22.36 37.68 -25.40
C ARG A 31 -22.35 37.05 -26.79
N TYR A 32 -21.65 37.67 -27.74
CA TYR A 32 -21.61 37.21 -29.13
C TYR A 32 -20.25 36.64 -29.54
N ALA A 33 -19.23 36.68 -28.67
CA ALA A 33 -17.97 35.97 -28.86
C ALA A 33 -18.17 34.44 -28.80
N ALA A 34 -17.43 33.72 -29.65
CA ALA A 34 -17.44 32.25 -29.67
C ALA A 34 -16.93 31.64 -28.35
N ASP A 35 -15.96 32.29 -27.71
CA ASP A 35 -15.40 31.91 -26.40
C ASP A 35 -15.98 32.74 -25.24
N GLY A 36 -17.11 33.40 -25.48
CA GLY A 36 -17.76 34.27 -24.51
C GLY A 36 -18.36 33.50 -23.32
N ASN A 37 -18.34 34.14 -22.14
CA ASN A 37 -18.96 33.58 -20.93
C ASN A 37 -20.49 33.48 -21.03
N TYR A 38 -21.12 34.26 -21.92
CA TYR A 38 -22.56 34.30 -22.10
C TYR A 38 -22.96 33.63 -23.42
N LYS A 39 -23.89 32.67 -23.33
CA LYS A 39 -24.44 32.02 -24.52
C LYS A 39 -25.54 32.91 -25.12
N ASN A 40 -25.51 33.10 -26.43
CA ASN A 40 -26.53 33.82 -27.21
C ASN A 40 -27.85 33.05 -27.38
N TYR A 41 -28.05 31.94 -26.68
CA TYR A 41 -29.26 31.13 -26.72
C TYR A 41 -29.62 30.61 -25.33
N LEU A 42 -30.92 30.48 -25.08
CA LEU A 42 -31.47 29.89 -23.86
C LEU A 42 -31.75 28.41 -24.09
N VAL A 43 -31.12 27.52 -23.31
CA VAL A 43 -31.41 26.07 -23.37
C VAL A 43 -32.71 25.79 -22.63
N LEU A 44 -33.79 25.69 -23.38
CA LEU A 44 -35.10 25.26 -22.88
C LEU A 44 -35.26 23.74 -23.06
N LYS A 45 -34.49 22.98 -22.29
CA LYS A 45 -34.67 21.52 -22.18
C LYS A 45 -35.05 21.16 -20.74
N PRO A 46 -36.02 20.26 -20.53
CA PRO A 46 -36.26 19.72 -19.20
C PRO A 46 -34.96 19.11 -18.68
N THR A 47 -34.56 19.43 -17.45
CA THR A 47 -33.44 18.76 -16.82
C THR A 47 -33.79 17.27 -16.71
N ASP A 48 -32.93 16.38 -17.23
CA ASP A 48 -33.18 14.95 -17.43
C ASP A 48 -33.69 14.18 -16.19
N ASN A 49 -33.64 14.80 -15.01
CA ASN A 49 -34.07 14.21 -13.74
C ASN A 49 -35.57 14.39 -13.41
N ALA A 50 -36.33 15.22 -14.13
CA ALA A 50 -37.73 15.46 -13.78
C ALA A 50 -38.68 14.36 -14.29
N ALA A 51 -38.47 13.85 -15.51
CA ALA A 51 -39.35 12.85 -16.13
C ALA A 51 -39.01 11.39 -15.74
N VAL A 52 -37.82 11.16 -15.16
CA VAL A 52 -37.32 9.82 -14.83
C VAL A 52 -37.89 9.29 -13.51
N VAL A 53 -38.34 10.17 -12.61
CA VAL A 53 -38.86 9.80 -11.28
C VAL A 53 -40.20 9.04 -11.39
N GLU A 54 -41.08 9.43 -12.31
CA GLU A 54 -42.41 8.80 -12.43
C GLU A 54 -42.39 7.43 -13.14
N ARG A 55 -41.46 7.20 -14.08
CA ARG A 55 -41.37 5.91 -14.79
C ARG A 55 -40.62 4.84 -14.01
N LYS A 56 -39.65 5.22 -13.18
CA LYS A 56 -38.84 4.25 -12.41
C LYS A 56 -39.65 3.59 -11.28
N THR A 57 -40.52 4.31 -10.60
CA THR A 57 -41.29 3.77 -9.46
C THR A 57 -42.21 2.62 -9.85
N LEU A 58 -42.88 2.70 -11.00
CA LEU A 58 -43.78 1.65 -11.50
C LEU A 58 -43.02 0.43 -12.02
N GLN A 59 -41.87 0.63 -12.67
CA GLN A 59 -41.09 -0.47 -13.25
C GLN A 59 -40.28 -1.22 -12.17
N GLU A 60 -39.78 -0.52 -11.14
CA GLU A 60 -39.08 -1.12 -9.99
C GLU A 60 -40.02 -1.95 -9.10
N MET A 61 -41.28 -1.52 -8.92
CA MET A 61 -42.28 -2.29 -8.16
C MET A 61 -42.62 -3.63 -8.84
N ALA A 62 -42.68 -3.66 -10.19
CA ALA A 62 -42.97 -4.88 -10.94
C ALA A 62 -41.77 -5.85 -10.99
N SER A 63 -40.53 -5.34 -11.09
CA SER A 63 -39.33 -6.19 -11.15
C SER A 63 -38.96 -6.85 -9.81
N ASN A 64 -39.33 -6.23 -8.69
CA ASN A 64 -39.01 -6.75 -7.35
C ASN A 64 -39.83 -8.00 -6.97
N PHE A 65 -41.02 -8.19 -7.56
CA PHE A 65 -41.89 -9.34 -7.24
C PHE A 65 -41.45 -10.66 -7.91
N LEU A 66 -40.74 -10.59 -9.05
CA LEU A 66 -40.36 -11.78 -9.82
C LEU A 66 -38.96 -12.33 -9.50
N HIS A 67 -38.13 -11.59 -8.75
CA HIS A 67 -36.74 -11.96 -8.48
C HIS A 67 -36.51 -12.79 -7.21
N ASP A 68 -37.50 -13.00 -6.34
CA ASP A 68 -37.27 -13.58 -5.01
C ASP A 68 -36.97 -15.11 -5.04
N SER A 69 -37.54 -15.84 -6.02
CA SER A 69 -37.41 -17.31 -6.11
C SER A 69 -36.06 -17.78 -6.68
N ARG A 70 -35.46 -17.07 -7.64
CA ARG A 70 -34.10 -17.38 -8.15
C ARG A 70 -32.99 -16.91 -7.22
N SER A 71 -33.21 -15.82 -6.50
CA SER A 71 -32.23 -15.23 -5.56
C SER A 71 -32.01 -16.09 -4.33
N ALA A 72 -32.98 -16.91 -3.91
CA ALA A 72 -32.84 -17.83 -2.78
C ALA A 72 -31.86 -19.00 -3.06
N ARG A 73 -31.86 -19.55 -4.29
CA ARG A 73 -30.92 -20.63 -4.69
C ARG A 73 -29.48 -20.14 -4.84
N ILE A 74 -29.28 -18.94 -5.39
CA ILE A 74 -27.94 -18.33 -5.50
C ILE A 74 -27.39 -17.96 -4.11
N ARG A 75 -28.23 -17.46 -3.19
CA ARG A 75 -27.85 -17.15 -1.80
C ARG A 75 -27.39 -18.39 -1.01
N ASN A 76 -27.91 -19.58 -1.31
CA ASN A 76 -27.53 -20.81 -0.60
C ASN A 76 -26.25 -21.46 -1.16
N GLY A 77 -25.93 -21.28 -2.46
CA GLY A 77 -24.65 -21.71 -3.03
C GLY A 77 -23.44 -20.89 -2.58
N ILE A 78 -23.64 -19.61 -2.24
CA ILE A 78 -22.57 -18.70 -1.78
C ILE A 78 -22.17 -18.95 -0.31
N LYS A 79 -23.03 -19.59 0.50
CA LYS A 79 -22.83 -19.76 1.94
C LYS A 79 -21.80 -20.82 2.34
N GLN A 80 -21.28 -21.60 1.41
CA GLN A 80 -20.30 -22.66 1.70
C GLN A 80 -19.12 -22.60 0.74
N ASN A 81 -18.58 -21.40 0.48
CA ASN A 81 -17.22 -21.32 -0.04
C ASN A 81 -16.31 -21.90 1.04
N LYS A 82 -15.73 -23.09 0.78
CA LYS A 82 -14.77 -23.80 1.66
C LYS A 82 -13.62 -22.87 2.12
N TYR A 83 -13.38 -21.81 1.34
CA TYR A 83 -12.46 -20.72 1.57
C TYR A 83 -13.20 -19.38 1.72
N SER A 84 -13.95 -19.22 2.81
CA SER A 84 -14.49 -17.90 3.17
C SER A 84 -13.35 -16.98 3.58
N ALA A 85 -13.19 -15.84 2.89
CA ALA A 85 -12.16 -14.86 3.21
C ALA A 85 -12.21 -14.40 4.68
N SER A 86 -13.41 -14.35 5.27
CA SER A 86 -13.59 -14.04 6.70
C SER A 86 -13.05 -15.16 7.60
N LYS A 87 -13.24 -16.42 7.21
CA LYS A 87 -12.72 -17.57 7.95
C LYS A 87 -11.19 -17.60 7.91
N THR A 88 -10.59 -17.46 6.73
CA THR A 88 -9.13 -17.40 6.58
C THR A 88 -8.50 -16.24 7.35
N ARG A 89 -9.14 -15.05 7.34
CA ARG A 89 -8.67 -13.92 8.16
C ARG A 89 -8.75 -14.20 9.66
N ASN A 90 -9.81 -14.87 10.12
CA ASN A 90 -9.96 -15.24 11.51
C ASN A 90 -8.94 -16.31 11.94
N GLU A 91 -8.73 -17.33 11.12
CA GLU A 91 -7.69 -18.36 11.33
C GLU A 91 -6.30 -17.74 11.38
N PHE A 92 -5.96 -16.86 10.43
CA PHE A 92 -4.68 -16.16 10.43
C PHE A 92 -4.50 -15.25 11.65
N LYS A 93 -5.56 -14.58 12.08
CA LYS A 93 -5.55 -13.77 13.31
C LYS A 93 -5.32 -14.64 14.55
N LEU A 94 -5.94 -15.81 14.63
CA LEU A 94 -5.74 -16.75 15.72
C LEU A 94 -4.30 -17.25 15.74
N PHE A 95 -3.77 -17.64 14.58
CA PHE A 95 -2.38 -18.05 14.40
C PHE A 95 -1.38 -16.99 14.89
N ILE A 96 -1.55 -15.72 14.50
CA ILE A 96 -0.68 -14.62 14.96
C ILE A 96 -0.77 -14.47 16.49
N LYS A 97 -1.97 -14.57 17.06
CA LYS A 97 -2.14 -14.44 18.52
C LYS A 97 -1.49 -15.59 19.28
N GLU A 98 -1.62 -16.82 18.79
CA GLU A 98 -1.04 -18.01 19.41
C GLU A 98 0.48 -17.97 19.37
N THR A 99 1.07 -17.61 18.22
CA THR A 99 2.51 -17.45 18.05
C THR A 99 3.07 -16.32 18.94
N GLN A 100 2.42 -15.15 18.97
CA GLN A 100 2.82 -14.06 19.86
C GLN A 100 2.72 -14.44 21.34
N LYS A 101 1.65 -15.15 21.73
CA LYS A 101 1.48 -15.64 23.11
C LYS A 101 2.60 -16.61 23.49
N ALA A 102 2.95 -17.54 22.60
CA ALA A 102 4.06 -18.48 22.82
C ALA A 102 5.38 -17.72 23.01
N GLN A 103 5.68 -16.75 22.14
CA GLN A 103 6.87 -15.89 22.25
C GLN A 103 6.91 -15.10 23.55
N GLU A 104 5.79 -14.51 23.98
CA GLU A 104 5.73 -13.78 25.25
C GLU A 104 5.92 -14.69 26.45
N THR A 105 5.30 -15.88 26.45
CA THR A 105 5.48 -16.83 27.56
C THR A 105 6.92 -17.29 27.67
N LEU A 106 7.58 -17.54 26.54
CA LEU A 106 9.00 -17.89 26.49
C LEU A 106 9.86 -16.72 26.99
N LEU A 107 9.59 -15.50 26.52
CA LEU A 107 10.31 -14.30 26.95
C LEU A 107 10.20 -14.05 28.45
N ARG A 108 9.03 -14.25 29.06
CA ARG A 108 8.84 -14.12 30.52
C ARG A 108 9.60 -15.15 31.34
N LYS A 109 9.87 -16.33 30.78
CA LYS A 109 10.70 -17.36 31.42
C LYS A 109 12.18 -17.03 31.28
N ILE A 110 12.62 -16.71 30.06
CA ILE A 110 14.01 -16.38 29.75
C ILE A 110 14.45 -15.11 30.46
N SER A 111 13.59 -14.10 30.60
CA SER A 111 13.94 -12.85 31.28
C SER A 111 14.27 -13.02 32.76
N LYS A 112 13.87 -14.15 33.39
CA LYS A 112 14.19 -14.48 34.79
C LYS A 112 15.51 -15.24 34.94
N LEU A 113 16.08 -15.70 33.83
CA LEU A 113 17.30 -16.51 33.79
C LEU A 113 18.50 -15.62 33.46
N PRO A 114 19.73 -16.06 33.79
CA PRO A 114 20.93 -15.33 33.43
C PRO A 114 21.08 -15.18 31.90
N LYS A 115 21.66 -14.04 31.49
CA LYS A 115 22.02 -13.75 30.09
C LYS A 115 22.90 -14.88 29.53
N GLY A 116 22.50 -15.42 28.37
CA GLY A 116 23.20 -16.53 27.70
C GLY A 116 22.56 -17.90 27.88
N THR A 117 21.38 -17.99 28.51
CA THR A 117 20.61 -19.24 28.51
C THR A 117 20.03 -19.53 27.12
N ASP A 118 20.25 -20.75 26.62
CA ASP A 118 19.76 -21.17 25.31
C ASP A 118 18.22 -21.30 25.29
N PRO A 119 17.52 -20.57 24.39
CA PRO A 119 16.06 -20.63 24.28
C PRO A 119 15.52 -22.02 23.92
N SER A 120 16.33 -22.85 23.26
CA SER A 120 15.96 -24.17 22.75
C SER A 120 15.57 -25.19 23.83
N GLN A 121 15.93 -24.93 25.09
CA GLN A 121 15.64 -25.82 26.21
C GLN A 121 14.16 -25.80 26.62
N PHE A 122 13.40 -24.77 26.20
CA PHE A 122 12.00 -24.60 26.58
C PHE A 122 11.06 -25.23 25.55
N PRO A 123 10.02 -25.97 25.98
CA PRO A 123 9.04 -26.55 25.05
C PRO A 123 8.24 -25.48 24.30
N GLU A 124 8.11 -24.27 24.86
CA GLU A 124 7.49 -23.13 24.17
C GLU A 124 8.27 -22.67 22.94
N PHE A 125 9.59 -22.91 22.88
CA PHE A 125 10.41 -22.56 21.73
C PHE A 125 9.99 -23.30 20.46
N ASN A 126 9.55 -24.56 20.59
CA ASN A 126 9.05 -25.34 19.45
C ASN A 126 7.75 -24.78 18.85
N LYS A 127 7.01 -23.95 19.58
CA LYS A 127 5.80 -23.29 19.08
C LYS A 127 6.10 -21.95 18.39
N VAL A 128 7.31 -21.43 18.53
CA VAL A 128 7.73 -20.19 17.89
C VAL A 128 8.14 -20.49 16.46
N LEU A 129 7.75 -19.61 15.53
CA LEU A 129 8.18 -19.70 14.14
C LEU A 129 9.70 -19.56 14.03
N LYS A 130 10.33 -20.55 13.41
CA LYS A 130 11.77 -20.58 13.15
C LYS A 130 12.07 -19.87 11.84
N PHE A 131 13.18 -19.15 11.80
CA PHE A 131 13.61 -18.46 10.58
C PHE A 131 14.02 -19.43 9.47
N GLU A 132 14.62 -20.55 9.84
CA GLU A 132 15.06 -21.61 8.92
C GLU A 132 13.93 -22.13 8.01
N GLU A 133 12.70 -22.19 8.53
CA GLU A 133 11.52 -22.62 7.75
C GLU A 133 11.18 -21.66 6.60
N PHE A 134 11.62 -20.40 6.69
CA PHE A 134 11.36 -19.36 5.69
C PHE A 134 12.51 -19.20 4.69
N LEU A 135 13.65 -19.89 4.87
CA LEU A 135 14.77 -19.81 3.93
C LEU A 135 14.36 -20.28 2.53
N GLY A 136 13.59 -21.38 2.43
CA GLY A 136 13.09 -21.84 1.13
C GLY A 136 12.19 -20.83 0.43
N LEU A 137 11.40 -20.07 1.18
CA LEU A 137 10.59 -18.98 0.65
C LEU A 137 11.46 -17.82 0.15
N ASN A 138 12.55 -17.53 0.84
CA ASN A 138 13.49 -16.49 0.44
C ASN A 138 14.27 -16.87 -0.83
N THR A 139 14.76 -18.10 -0.93
CA THR A 139 15.40 -18.60 -2.15
C THR A 139 14.47 -18.49 -3.37
N LEU A 140 13.20 -18.89 -3.20
CA LEU A 140 12.19 -18.75 -4.26
C LEU A 140 11.99 -17.27 -4.67
N TRP A 141 11.96 -16.36 -3.70
CA TRP A 141 11.82 -14.94 -3.97
C TRP A 141 13.06 -14.37 -4.67
N GLU A 142 14.26 -14.81 -4.32
CA GLU A 142 15.50 -14.36 -4.96
C GLU A 142 15.57 -14.80 -6.43
N GLU A 143 15.16 -16.03 -6.74
CA GLU A 143 15.06 -16.52 -8.12
C GLU A 143 14.02 -15.72 -8.91
N TYR A 144 12.83 -15.54 -8.35
CA TYR A 144 11.79 -14.68 -8.94
C TYR A 144 12.30 -13.25 -9.19
N ALA A 145 13.00 -12.67 -8.21
CA ALA A 145 13.53 -11.32 -8.34
C ALA A 145 14.59 -11.23 -9.44
N ARG A 146 15.46 -12.24 -9.55
CA ARG A 146 16.46 -12.31 -10.61
C ARG A 146 15.81 -12.38 -11.99
N ASP A 147 14.77 -13.18 -12.15
CA ASP A 147 14.06 -13.33 -13.43
C ASP A 147 13.32 -12.05 -13.85
N VAL A 148 12.70 -11.34 -12.90
CA VAL A 148 11.98 -10.09 -13.19
C VAL A 148 12.92 -8.94 -13.51
N LEU A 149 14.04 -8.85 -12.77
CA LEU A 149 14.97 -7.74 -12.91
C LEU A 149 15.92 -7.95 -14.10
N TYR A 150 16.33 -9.19 -14.36
CA TYR A 150 17.32 -9.55 -15.39
C TYR A 150 16.80 -10.65 -16.35
N PRO A 151 15.70 -10.42 -17.10
CA PRO A 151 15.04 -11.44 -17.92
C PRO A 151 15.88 -12.03 -19.06
N ALA A 152 17.04 -11.43 -19.39
CA ALA A 152 17.99 -11.95 -20.37
C ALA A 152 19.45 -11.95 -19.86
N GLY A 153 19.65 -11.77 -18.55
CA GLY A 153 20.98 -11.56 -17.97
C GLY A 153 21.66 -10.27 -18.43
N ASP A 154 20.90 -9.32 -19.00
CA ASP A 154 21.42 -8.03 -19.42
C ASP A 154 21.66 -7.12 -18.21
N THR A 155 22.76 -6.36 -18.24
CA THR A 155 23.29 -5.57 -17.11
C THR A 155 23.12 -4.06 -17.34
N GLY A 156 22.61 -3.66 -18.50
CA GLY A 156 22.50 -2.26 -18.92
C GLY A 156 21.17 -1.58 -18.62
N GLU A 157 20.32 -2.08 -17.72
CA GLU A 157 19.05 -1.41 -17.43
C GLU A 157 19.26 -0.15 -16.57
N ASP A 158 18.63 0.96 -16.99
CA ASP A 158 18.64 2.21 -16.23
C ASP A 158 18.16 1.98 -14.78
N PRO A 159 18.84 2.56 -13.76
CA PRO A 159 18.44 2.41 -12.36
C PRO A 159 16.97 2.77 -12.08
N LEU A 160 16.40 3.68 -12.89
CA LEU A 160 15.01 4.07 -12.81
C LEU A 160 14.06 2.93 -13.23
N ASN A 161 14.39 2.18 -14.28
CA ASN A 161 13.60 1.04 -14.74
C ASN A 161 13.67 -0.11 -13.73
N LEU A 162 14.83 -0.32 -13.12
CA LEU A 162 14.99 -1.29 -12.04
C LEU A 162 14.11 -0.92 -10.83
N MET A 163 14.09 0.37 -10.46
CA MET A 163 13.27 0.87 -9.34
C MET A 163 11.76 0.71 -9.59
N THR A 164 11.28 0.93 -10.82
CA THR A 164 9.86 0.74 -11.15
C THR A 164 9.48 -0.74 -11.09
N LYS A 165 10.33 -1.65 -11.59
CA LYS A 165 10.15 -3.10 -11.47
C LYS A 165 10.07 -3.52 -10.00
N ILE A 166 11.06 -3.15 -9.18
CA ILE A 166 11.10 -3.48 -7.73
C ILE A 166 9.85 -2.97 -7.02
N THR A 167 9.39 -1.76 -7.34
CA THR A 167 8.18 -1.18 -6.74
C THR A 167 6.93 -2.01 -7.07
N SER A 168 6.86 -2.59 -8.27
CA SER A 168 5.73 -3.40 -8.72
C SER A 168 5.76 -4.86 -8.22
N MET A 169 6.93 -5.37 -7.86
CA MET A 169 7.12 -6.75 -7.42
C MET A 169 6.44 -7.05 -6.08
N ASP A 170 6.15 -8.33 -5.85
CA ASP A 170 5.76 -8.81 -4.53
C ASP A 170 6.99 -8.88 -3.61
N LEU A 171 6.81 -8.55 -2.33
CA LEU A 171 7.88 -8.57 -1.32
C LEU A 171 7.72 -9.72 -0.32
N ILE A 172 6.70 -10.57 -0.45
CA ILE A 172 6.57 -11.79 0.36
C ILE A 172 7.75 -12.72 0.03
N GLY A 173 8.51 -13.12 1.05
CA GLY A 173 9.76 -13.88 0.90
C GLY A 173 11.03 -13.03 0.79
N SER A 174 10.90 -11.72 0.62
CA SER A 174 12.06 -10.84 0.57
C SER A 174 12.72 -10.63 1.94
N PHE A 175 14.03 -10.36 1.94
CA PHE A 175 14.77 -9.99 3.14
C PHE A 175 14.75 -8.47 3.34
N LEU A 176 14.13 -8.01 4.43
CA LEU A 176 14.01 -6.60 4.79
C LEU A 176 14.77 -6.30 6.08
N THR A 177 15.36 -5.10 6.14
CA THR A 177 16.00 -4.53 7.32
C THR A 177 15.41 -3.16 7.63
N VAL A 178 15.11 -2.87 8.90
CA VAL A 178 14.64 -1.55 9.33
C VAL A 178 15.84 -0.63 9.56
N VAL A 179 16.03 0.37 8.70
CA VAL A 179 17.16 1.31 8.82
C VAL A 179 16.81 2.47 9.75
N LYS A 180 15.61 3.04 9.58
CA LYS A 180 15.13 4.17 10.39
C LYS A 180 13.68 3.94 10.76
N SER A 181 13.31 4.30 11.98
CA SER A 181 11.95 4.22 12.49
C SER A 181 11.75 5.32 13.51
N ASN A 182 10.53 5.84 13.62
CA ASN A 182 10.15 6.71 14.75
C ASN A 182 10.26 5.97 16.09
N ASN A 183 10.14 4.64 16.09
CA ASN A 183 10.39 3.82 17.27
C ASN A 183 11.80 3.22 17.20
N PHE A 184 12.71 3.73 18.04
CA PHE A 184 14.10 3.27 18.11
C PHE A 184 14.24 1.76 18.36
N ASN A 185 13.31 1.14 19.09
CA ASN A 185 13.35 -0.30 19.35
C ASN A 185 13.13 -1.17 18.10
N MET A 186 12.62 -0.57 17.01
CA MET A 186 12.44 -1.28 15.73
C MET A 186 13.65 -1.11 14.82
N VAL A 187 14.53 -0.15 15.09
CA VAL A 187 15.71 0.12 14.25
C VAL A 187 16.66 -1.07 14.34
N GLY A 188 17.19 -1.45 13.19
CA GLY A 188 18.00 -2.64 13.02
C GLY A 188 17.19 -3.85 12.60
N LEU A 189 15.98 -4.09 13.13
CA LEU A 189 15.26 -5.37 12.93
C LEU A 189 15.30 -5.85 11.47
N CYS A 190 15.85 -7.04 11.25
CA CYS A 190 15.91 -7.67 9.94
C CYS A 190 15.19 -9.02 9.92
N GLY A 191 14.73 -9.44 8.75
CA GLY A 191 14.10 -10.73 8.59
C GLY A 191 13.41 -10.92 7.24
N ILE A 192 12.86 -12.11 7.05
CA ILE A 192 12.12 -12.48 5.84
C ILE A 192 10.65 -12.07 6.01
N VAL A 193 10.08 -11.45 4.99
CA VAL A 193 8.66 -11.08 4.98
C VAL A 193 7.79 -12.33 4.81
N ALA A 194 7.06 -12.71 5.86
CA ALA A 194 6.09 -13.80 5.78
C ALA A 194 4.76 -13.33 5.17
N TRP A 195 4.36 -12.09 5.45
CA TRP A 195 3.12 -11.52 4.91
C TRP A 195 3.16 -9.99 4.81
N GLU A 196 2.64 -9.47 3.71
CA GLU A 196 2.48 -8.04 3.49
C GLU A 196 1.02 -7.61 3.73
N SER A 197 0.83 -6.64 4.63
CA SER A 197 -0.45 -5.94 4.82
C SER A 197 -0.40 -4.53 4.22
N GLN A 198 -1.53 -3.83 4.21
CA GLN A 198 -1.56 -2.41 3.81
C GLN A 198 -0.67 -1.54 4.70
N HIS A 199 -0.67 -1.74 6.02
CA HIS A 199 0.01 -0.81 6.94
C HIS A 199 1.20 -1.41 7.68
N ASN A 200 1.34 -2.71 7.66
CA ASN A 200 2.36 -3.45 8.40
C ASN A 200 3.03 -4.52 7.53
N PHE A 201 4.29 -4.79 7.82
CA PHE A 201 4.97 -6.00 7.40
C PHE A 201 4.98 -7.00 8.54
N LEU A 202 4.68 -8.25 8.22
CA LEU A 202 4.88 -9.38 9.11
C LEU A 202 6.19 -10.04 8.70
N ILE A 203 7.22 -9.90 9.53
CA ILE A 203 8.54 -10.47 9.26
C ILE A 203 8.87 -11.56 10.28
N VAL A 204 9.67 -12.54 9.85
CA VAL A 204 10.26 -13.54 10.73
C VAL A 204 11.72 -13.19 10.92
N VAL A 205 12.10 -12.96 12.17
CA VAL A 205 13.45 -12.53 12.56
C VAL A 205 14.29 -13.76 12.93
N PRO A 206 15.55 -13.84 12.48
CA PRO A 206 16.45 -14.93 12.85
C PRO A 206 16.77 -14.93 14.35
N THR A 207 17.04 -16.13 14.88
CA THR A 207 17.61 -16.33 16.20
C THR A 207 19.12 -16.09 16.12
N LEU A 208 19.63 -15.09 16.83
CA LEU A 208 21.04 -14.94 17.22
C LEU A 208 22.14 -15.33 16.21
N ASP A 209 22.01 -14.92 14.94
CA ASP A 209 23.05 -15.09 13.91
C ASP A 209 23.63 -13.75 13.44
N GLY A 210 24.28 -13.01 14.33
CA GLY A 210 25.23 -11.94 13.95
C GLY A 210 24.73 -10.86 12.97
N TRP A 211 23.42 -10.78 12.69
CA TRP A 211 22.89 -10.04 11.54
C TRP A 211 23.15 -8.54 11.63
N LYS A 212 23.36 -8.03 12.85
CA LYS A 212 23.76 -6.63 13.10
C LYS A 212 25.14 -6.30 12.52
N GLY A 213 26.03 -7.27 12.39
CA GLY A 213 27.37 -7.09 11.81
C GLY A 213 27.35 -6.70 10.32
N GLU A 214 26.28 -7.06 9.59
CA GLU A 214 26.13 -6.68 8.17
C GLU A 214 25.42 -5.34 7.96
N VAL A 215 24.64 -4.87 8.94
CA VAL A 215 23.80 -3.65 8.80
C VAL A 215 24.59 -2.38 9.11
N SER A 216 25.61 -2.46 9.96
CA SER A 216 26.54 -1.35 10.21
C SER A 216 27.72 -1.42 9.25
N GLY A 217 27.67 -0.67 8.14
CA GLY A 217 28.84 -0.35 7.33
C GLY A 217 29.89 0.52 8.06
N LEU A 218 30.05 0.33 9.37
CA LEU A 218 30.96 1.02 10.28
C LEU A 218 31.73 -0.06 11.07
N GLY A 219 32.91 -0.44 10.57
CA GLY A 219 34.07 -1.02 11.29
C GLY A 219 33.86 -2.15 12.29
N ASP A 220 34.28 -3.36 11.91
CA ASP A 220 35.10 -4.36 12.66
C ASP A 220 34.75 -4.80 14.09
N ALA A 221 33.68 -4.32 14.72
CA ALA A 221 33.24 -4.77 16.05
C ALA A 221 32.04 -5.70 15.93
N GLN A 222 32.28 -7.03 15.91
CA GLN A 222 31.23 -8.01 16.08
C GLN A 222 30.54 -7.77 17.45
N PRO A 223 29.23 -7.46 17.49
CA PRO A 223 28.55 -7.22 18.75
C PRO A 223 28.62 -8.49 19.61
N SER A 224 29.19 -8.37 20.81
CA SER A 224 29.24 -9.49 21.77
C SER A 224 27.83 -10.02 22.04
N LYS A 225 27.69 -11.34 22.30
CA LYS A 225 26.40 -12.00 22.60
C LYS A 225 25.59 -11.29 23.70
N GLU A 226 26.24 -10.49 24.54
CA GLU A 226 25.68 -9.74 25.67
C GLU A 226 24.94 -8.44 25.28
N SER A 227 25.14 -7.96 24.04
CA SER A 227 24.55 -6.72 23.52
C SER A 227 23.14 -6.90 22.93
N PHE A 228 22.67 -8.14 22.80
CA PHE A 228 21.37 -8.44 22.19
C PHE A 228 20.23 -8.40 23.22
N SER A 229 19.08 -7.89 22.79
CA SER A 229 17.84 -7.96 23.57
C SER A 229 17.33 -9.39 23.63
N TRP A 230 16.65 -9.77 24.71
CA TRP A 230 15.98 -11.08 24.80
C TRP A 230 15.03 -11.38 23.63
N ARG A 231 14.42 -10.34 23.05
CA ARG A 231 13.60 -10.47 21.85
C ARG A 231 14.41 -10.84 20.61
N GLU A 232 15.65 -10.41 20.52
CA GLU A 232 16.56 -10.71 19.41
C GLU A 232 17.16 -12.11 19.57
N THR A 233 17.44 -12.53 20.82
CA THR A 233 17.87 -13.89 21.15
C THR A 233 16.85 -14.94 20.71
N ILE A 234 15.56 -14.71 20.98
CA ILE A 234 14.48 -15.66 20.67
C ILE A 234 14.07 -15.62 19.19
N GLY A 235 14.25 -14.47 18.52
CA GLY A 235 13.77 -14.27 17.15
C GLY A 235 12.26 -14.45 16.97
N GLY A 236 11.88 -14.96 15.80
CA GLY A 236 10.53 -15.32 15.38
C GLY A 236 9.70 -14.16 14.83
N LEU A 237 8.38 -14.28 14.91
CA LEU A 237 7.43 -13.34 14.28
C LEU A 237 7.49 -11.92 14.86
N ARG A 238 7.58 -10.90 13.99
CA ARG A 238 7.48 -9.47 14.35
C ARG A 238 6.55 -8.75 13.38
N ILE A 239 5.74 -7.85 13.93
CA ILE A 239 4.87 -6.95 13.17
C ILE A 239 5.53 -5.58 13.17
N ILE A 240 5.89 -5.08 11.99
CA ILE A 240 6.49 -3.75 11.83
C ILE A 240 5.52 -2.85 11.09
N ASN A 241 5.29 -1.65 11.63
CA ASN A 241 4.46 -0.65 10.98
C ASN A 241 5.25 0.01 9.83
N LYS A 242 4.60 0.22 8.69
CA LYS A 242 5.15 0.92 7.53
C LYS A 242 5.15 2.44 7.73
N LYS A 243 4.30 2.98 8.62
CA LYS A 243 4.29 4.41 8.89
C LYS A 243 5.54 4.83 9.64
N ASN A 244 6.16 5.92 9.18
CA ASN A 244 7.37 6.52 9.71
C ASN A 244 8.51 5.51 9.89
N THR A 245 8.65 4.61 8.91
CA THR A 245 9.74 3.63 8.85
C THR A 245 10.39 3.62 7.47
N LEU A 246 11.72 3.46 7.47
CA LEU A 246 12.57 3.26 6.32
C LEU A 246 13.05 1.82 6.34
N PHE A 247 12.81 1.10 5.25
CA PHE A 247 13.29 -0.27 5.08
C PHE A 247 14.38 -0.31 4.04
N GLN A 248 15.30 -1.26 4.20
CA GLN A 248 16.29 -1.63 3.21
C GLN A 248 16.00 -3.06 2.78
N LEU A 249 15.79 -3.21 1.47
CA LEU A 249 15.54 -4.46 0.77
C LEU A 249 16.87 -4.93 0.18
N LYS A 250 17.25 -6.17 0.46
CA LYS A 250 18.37 -6.82 -0.23
C LYS A 250 17.84 -7.46 -1.51
N VAL A 251 18.23 -6.92 -2.66
CA VAL A 251 17.83 -7.44 -3.98
C VAL A 251 19.01 -8.19 -4.59
N PRO A 252 18.83 -9.44 -5.05
CA PRO A 252 19.92 -10.20 -5.67
C PRO A 252 20.34 -9.57 -7.00
N THR A 253 21.64 -9.65 -7.27
CA THR A 253 22.21 -9.31 -8.58
C THR A 253 22.18 -10.54 -9.48
N LYS A 254 22.57 -10.39 -10.75
CA LYS A 254 22.83 -11.50 -11.66
C LYS A 254 23.79 -12.53 -11.05
N ASP A 255 24.84 -12.05 -10.38
CA ASP A 255 25.78 -12.89 -9.65
C ASP A 255 25.19 -13.28 -8.29
N SER A 256 25.05 -14.58 -8.02
CA SER A 256 24.39 -15.12 -6.83
C SER A 256 25.02 -14.71 -5.50
N SER A 257 26.20 -14.08 -5.51
CA SER A 257 26.94 -13.66 -4.32
C SER A 257 26.80 -12.17 -3.99
N GLN A 258 26.18 -11.36 -4.86
CA GLN A 258 26.09 -9.91 -4.65
C GLN A 258 24.64 -9.42 -4.52
N TYR A 259 24.44 -8.50 -3.58
CA TYR A 259 23.16 -7.87 -3.32
C TYR A 259 23.23 -6.35 -3.49
N ILE A 260 22.21 -5.78 -4.12
CA ILE A 260 22.04 -4.34 -4.22
C ILE A 260 21.02 -3.91 -3.15
N PRO A 261 21.39 -2.99 -2.25
CA PRO A 261 20.47 -2.48 -1.25
C PRO A 261 19.53 -1.44 -1.85
N PHE A 262 18.23 -1.69 -1.80
CA PHE A 262 17.20 -0.72 -2.17
C PHE A 262 16.50 -0.17 -0.94
N THR A 263 16.27 1.13 -0.91
CA THR A 263 15.57 1.78 0.20
C THR A 263 14.09 1.94 -0.12
N ILE A 264 13.22 1.49 0.79
CA ILE A 264 11.77 1.61 0.71
C ILE A 264 11.28 2.56 1.80
N ILE A 265 10.57 3.60 1.39
CA ILE A 265 9.92 4.56 2.29
C ILE A 265 8.54 4.02 2.66
N GLY A 266 8.37 3.53 3.88
CA GLY A 266 7.14 2.88 4.32
C GLY A 266 5.91 3.80 4.29
N ASN A 267 6.08 5.11 4.50
CA ASN A 267 4.99 6.10 4.38
C ASN A 267 4.32 6.08 3.00
N ARG A 268 5.06 5.73 1.94
CA ARG A 268 4.57 5.59 0.58
C ARG A 268 4.21 4.16 0.19
N PHE A 269 4.62 3.19 0.99
CA PHE A 269 4.49 1.77 0.69
C PHE A 269 3.25 1.12 1.33
N GLN A 270 2.14 1.86 1.41
CA GLN A 270 0.92 1.38 2.09
C GLN A 270 -0.07 0.63 1.18
N ILE A 271 0.25 0.55 -0.10
CA ILE A 271 -0.55 -0.12 -1.12
C ILE A 271 0.00 -1.53 -1.29
N LYS A 272 -0.89 -2.52 -1.32
CA LYS A 272 -0.51 -3.94 -1.46
C LYS A 272 0.13 -4.19 -2.82
N SER A 273 1.03 -5.18 -2.89
CA SER A 273 1.74 -5.59 -4.11
C SER A 273 0.86 -5.62 -5.36
N HIS A 274 -0.22 -6.40 -5.35
CA HIS A 274 -1.13 -6.54 -6.49
C HIS A 274 -1.85 -5.24 -6.91
N GLU A 275 -1.98 -4.26 -6.03
CA GLU A 275 -2.57 -2.95 -6.36
C GLU A 275 -1.52 -1.96 -6.85
N ARG A 276 -0.22 -2.18 -6.62
CA ARG A 276 0.84 -1.21 -6.96
C ARG A 276 0.98 -1.01 -8.47
N ALA A 277 0.87 -2.07 -9.27
CA ALA A 277 1.09 -2.00 -10.72
C ALA A 277 -0.07 -1.36 -11.49
N SER A 278 -1.31 -1.53 -11.03
CA SER A 278 -2.52 -1.12 -11.78
C SER A 278 -3.16 0.19 -11.30
N ARG A 279 -2.72 0.71 -10.14
CA ARG A 279 -3.34 1.88 -9.52
C ARG A 279 -2.81 3.19 -10.11
N LYS A 280 -3.73 4.11 -10.37
CA LYS A 280 -3.40 5.51 -10.70
C LYS A 280 -2.98 6.26 -9.41
N PHE A 281 -1.70 6.61 -9.31
CA PHE A 281 -1.18 7.36 -8.18
C PHE A 281 -1.48 8.85 -8.32
N LYS A 282 -1.80 9.51 -7.20
CA LYS A 282 -1.92 10.96 -7.11
C LYS A 282 -0.74 11.49 -6.32
N ALA A 283 -0.25 12.68 -6.69
CA ALA A 283 0.72 13.39 -5.88
C ALA A 283 0.08 13.75 -4.53
N HIS A 284 0.73 13.37 -3.44
CA HIS A 284 0.33 13.68 -2.07
C HIS A 284 1.48 14.36 -1.34
N ASN A 285 1.20 15.26 -0.41
CA ASN A 285 2.23 15.87 0.43
C ASN A 285 3.06 14.79 1.14
N VAL A 286 4.37 15.00 1.17
CA VAL A 286 5.36 14.11 1.77
C VAL A 286 5.51 14.52 3.23
N ARG A 287 5.19 13.60 4.15
CA ARG A 287 5.70 13.69 5.52
C ARG A 287 6.88 12.73 5.59
N ASP A 288 8.07 13.29 5.46
CA ASP A 288 9.30 12.53 5.67
C ASP A 288 9.48 12.20 7.16
N LEU A 289 10.28 11.16 7.40
CA LEU A 289 10.47 10.45 8.67
C LEU A 289 10.67 11.34 9.89
#